data_AF-A0A3D3L045-F1
#
_entry.id   AF-A0A3D3L045-F1
#
_cell.length_a   1.000
_cell.length_b   1.000
_cell.length_c   1.000
_cell.angle_alpha   90.00
_cell.angle_beta   90.00
_cell.angle_gamma   90.00
#
_symmetry.space_group_name_H-M   'P 1'
#
loop_
_entity.id
_entity.type
_entity.pdbx_description
1 polymer ?
#
loop_
_entity_poly.entity_id
_entity_poly.type
_entity_poly.pdbx_seq_one_letter_code
_entity_poly.pdbx_strand_id
1 'polypeptide(L)'
;LGASLVACDDGRGGAESAAKQLAAAVSALDVGSVAFDGKDSGVAKQQVQDVFKALDPDKPTVESGELTLNGDKATVPLNYTWKIAAGEWKYTTYAEFKKSGDKWLTAWNPASLVPELADNEILSKGTQSPQRADILGAGDAKLVTYRPVVNVGIDKLLLGSADAAASATKLAELVGVDPAAYAQQVAASGAEAFVGAVTLREEGRAVTDQQITAIPGARAIPESQPLAPSRAFARAVLGTVGEATAEQIEASAGVL
;
A
#
# COMPACT_ATOMS: atom_id res chain seq x y z
N LEU A 1 64.77 -8.65 -23.68
CA LEU A 1 63.55 -9.50 -23.57
C LEU A 1 62.65 -8.87 -22.51
N GLY A 2 61.75 -7.98 -22.93
CA GLY A 2 60.73 -7.40 -22.06
C GLY A 2 59.37 -7.72 -22.66
N ALA A 3 58.70 -8.73 -22.11
CA ALA A 3 57.35 -9.09 -22.51
C ALA A 3 56.39 -8.14 -21.80
N SER A 4 55.88 -7.15 -22.53
CA SER A 4 54.75 -6.33 -22.10
C SER A 4 53.51 -7.21 -22.12
N LEU A 5 52.99 -7.57 -20.95
CA LEU A 5 51.67 -8.19 -20.80
C LEU A 5 50.63 -7.12 -21.12
N VAL A 6 50.18 -7.08 -22.38
CA VAL A 6 48.95 -6.36 -22.75
C VAL A 6 47.80 -7.14 -22.14
N ALA A 7 47.22 -6.63 -21.06
CA ALA A 7 45.96 -7.14 -20.54
C ALA A 7 44.90 -6.94 -21.64
N CYS A 8 44.55 -8.01 -22.35
CA CYS A 8 43.31 -8.05 -23.12
C CYS A 8 42.18 -7.91 -22.09
N ASP A 9 41.59 -6.71 -21.99
CA ASP A 9 40.30 -6.54 -21.35
C ASP A 9 39.28 -7.32 -22.19
N ASP A 10 38.80 -8.45 -21.67
CA ASP A 10 37.75 -9.27 -22.27
C ASP A 10 36.39 -8.55 -22.29
N GLY A 11 36.35 -7.31 -21.79
CA GLY A 11 35.16 -6.48 -21.65
C GLY A 11 34.53 -6.58 -20.28
N ARG A 12 35.06 -7.42 -19.38
CA ARG A 12 34.57 -7.60 -18.00
C ARG A 12 34.57 -6.29 -17.25
N GLY A 13 35.65 -5.49 -17.32
CA GLY A 13 35.71 -4.21 -16.62
C GLY A 13 34.60 -3.25 -17.05
N GLY A 14 34.30 -3.21 -18.35
CA GLY A 14 33.19 -2.43 -18.90
C GLY A 14 31.83 -2.93 -18.42
N ALA A 15 31.62 -4.25 -18.40
CA ALA A 15 30.37 -4.87 -17.95
C ALA A 15 30.13 -4.63 -16.45
N GLU A 16 31.17 -4.80 -15.61
CA GLU A 16 31.12 -4.46 -14.18
C GLU A 16 30.78 -3.00 -13.95
N SER A 17 31.36 -2.09 -14.74
CA SER A 17 31.09 -0.65 -14.62
C SER A 17 29.63 -0.33 -14.98
N ALA A 18 29.11 -0.93 -16.06
CA ALA A 18 27.71 -0.77 -16.46
C ALA A 18 26.74 -1.33 -15.41
N ALA A 19 27.06 -2.48 -14.82
CA ALA A 19 26.23 -3.10 -13.78
C ALA A 19 26.19 -2.26 -12.50
N LYS A 20 27.34 -1.72 -12.06
CA LYS A 20 27.40 -0.78 -10.93
C LYS A 20 26.60 0.49 -11.21
N GLN A 21 26.67 1.01 -12.44
CA GLN A 21 25.87 2.17 -12.85
C GLN A 21 24.37 1.87 -12.76
N LEU A 22 23.92 0.73 -13.30
CA LEU A 22 22.53 0.31 -13.23
C LEU A 22 22.07 0.15 -11.77
N ALA A 23 22.84 -0.55 -10.94
CA ALA A 23 22.52 -0.77 -9.53
C ALA A 23 22.37 0.57 -8.77
N ALA A 24 23.30 1.51 -8.97
CA ALA A 24 23.22 2.84 -8.38
C ALA A 24 21.99 3.63 -8.87
N ALA A 25 21.70 3.56 -10.17
CA ALA A 25 20.56 4.23 -10.79
C ALA A 25 19.22 3.68 -10.28
N VAL A 26 19.09 2.35 -10.15
CA VAL A 26 17.89 1.73 -9.57
C VAL A 26 17.76 2.04 -8.07
N SER A 27 18.87 2.05 -7.32
CA SER A 27 18.85 2.48 -5.90
C SER A 27 18.32 3.90 -5.74
N ALA A 28 18.60 4.78 -6.71
CA ALA A 28 18.09 6.15 -6.75
C ALA A 28 16.64 6.25 -7.26
N LEU A 29 16.08 5.17 -7.80
CA LEU A 29 14.84 5.14 -8.60
C LEU A 29 14.89 6.07 -9.82
N ASP A 30 16.08 6.24 -10.41
CA ASP A 30 16.31 7.08 -11.58
C ASP A 30 17.30 6.43 -12.55
N VAL A 31 16.76 5.69 -13.52
CA VAL A 31 17.52 5.03 -14.57
C VAL A 31 17.69 5.87 -15.84
N GLY A 32 17.36 7.17 -15.80
CA GLY A 32 17.42 8.03 -16.98
C GLY A 32 18.83 8.22 -17.57
N SER A 33 19.87 7.97 -16.76
CA SER A 33 21.29 8.04 -17.17
C SER A 33 21.85 6.71 -17.69
N VAL A 34 21.10 5.62 -17.60
CA VAL A 34 21.54 4.27 -18.02
C VAL A 34 21.36 4.13 -19.54
N ALA A 35 22.37 3.56 -20.19
CA ALA A 35 22.29 3.20 -21.60
C ALA A 35 21.62 1.83 -21.77
N PHE A 36 20.55 1.78 -22.56
CA PHE A 36 19.77 0.56 -22.81
C PHE A 36 19.94 0.06 -24.25
N ASP A 37 19.78 -1.24 -24.44
CA ASP A 37 19.68 -1.87 -25.76
C ASP A 37 18.27 -1.67 -26.31
N GLY A 38 18.07 -0.62 -27.12
CA GLY A 38 16.81 -0.37 -27.85
C GLY A 38 15.64 0.20 -27.04
N LYS A 39 15.73 0.32 -25.71
CA LYS A 39 14.72 0.98 -24.86
C LYS A 39 15.07 2.46 -24.65
N ASP A 40 14.06 3.33 -24.70
CA ASP A 40 14.21 4.74 -24.33
C ASP A 40 14.42 4.88 -22.82
N SER A 41 15.45 5.63 -22.40
CA SER A 41 15.79 5.76 -20.98
C SER A 41 14.77 6.58 -20.18
N GLY A 42 14.05 7.50 -20.82
CA GLY A 42 12.94 8.24 -20.20
C GLY A 42 11.75 7.33 -19.91
N VAL A 43 11.41 6.44 -20.84
CA VAL A 43 10.37 5.42 -20.64
C VAL A 43 10.77 4.42 -19.56
N ALA A 44 12.01 3.94 -19.56
CA ALA A 44 12.50 3.04 -18.51
C ALA A 44 12.47 3.72 -17.13
N LYS A 45 12.86 5.00 -17.05
CA LYS A 45 12.77 5.80 -15.83
C LYS A 45 11.34 5.90 -15.32
N GLN A 46 10.38 6.25 -16.17
CA GLN A 46 8.99 6.35 -15.77
C GLN A 46 8.46 5.00 -15.26
N GLN A 47 8.81 3.90 -15.93
CA GLN A 47 8.42 2.57 -15.51
C GLN A 47 8.97 2.20 -14.11
N VAL A 48 10.23 2.51 -13.81
CA VAL A 48 10.80 2.33 -12.45
C VAL A 48 10.04 3.14 -11.41
N GLN A 49 9.71 4.40 -11.73
CA GLN A 49 8.96 5.28 -10.82
C GLN A 49 7.55 4.76 -10.56
N ASP A 50 6.84 4.30 -11.60
CA ASP A 50 5.49 3.79 -11.48
C ASP A 50 5.45 2.46 -10.70
N VAL A 51 6.39 1.56 -10.98
CA VAL A 51 6.52 0.26 -10.30
C VAL A 51 6.69 0.42 -8.80
N PHE A 52 7.56 1.35 -8.36
CA PHE A 52 7.90 1.52 -6.94
C PHE A 52 7.15 2.65 -6.25
N LYS A 53 6.25 3.37 -6.92
CA LYS A 53 5.52 4.53 -6.38
C LYS A 53 4.84 4.24 -5.04
N ALA A 54 4.22 3.07 -4.90
CA ALA A 54 3.52 2.72 -3.66
C ALA A 54 4.48 2.49 -2.48
N LEU A 55 5.78 2.33 -2.73
CA LEU A 55 6.79 2.14 -1.69
C LEU A 55 7.33 3.45 -1.13
N ASP A 56 7.00 4.61 -1.69
CA ASP A 56 7.45 5.91 -1.18
C ASP A 56 7.19 6.07 0.35
N PRO A 57 8.13 6.69 1.10
CA PRO A 57 9.42 7.24 0.66
C PRO A 57 10.57 6.21 0.68
N ASP A 58 10.27 4.93 0.89
CA ASP A 58 11.27 3.87 1.03
C ASP A 58 11.97 3.60 -0.30
N LYS A 59 13.29 3.45 -0.29
CA LYS A 59 14.10 3.18 -1.49
C LYS A 59 14.92 1.90 -1.33
N PRO A 60 15.21 1.18 -2.42
CA PRO A 60 16.07 0.01 -2.37
C PRO A 60 17.53 0.44 -2.26
N THR A 61 18.31 -0.36 -1.52
CA THR A 61 19.74 -0.48 -1.77
C THR A 61 19.95 -1.64 -2.74
N VAL A 62 20.58 -1.37 -3.89
CA VAL A 62 20.87 -2.39 -4.91
C VAL A 62 22.37 -2.54 -5.08
N GLU A 63 22.86 -3.77 -4.95
CA GLU A 63 24.28 -4.10 -5.13
C GLU A 63 24.44 -5.11 -6.29
N SER A 64 25.30 -4.78 -7.25
CA SER A 64 25.68 -5.71 -8.31
C SER A 64 26.64 -6.77 -7.76
N GLY A 65 26.34 -8.06 -7.97
CA GLY A 65 27.21 -9.17 -7.61
C GLY A 65 28.18 -9.57 -8.72
N GLU A 66 28.71 -10.79 -8.62
CA GLU A 66 29.68 -11.33 -9.58
C GLU A 66 29.02 -11.60 -10.94
N LEU A 67 29.60 -11.05 -12.02
CA LEU A 67 29.07 -11.22 -13.37
C LEU A 67 29.49 -12.55 -14.00
N THR A 68 28.60 -13.06 -14.85
CA THR A 68 28.91 -14.14 -15.80
C THR A 68 29.02 -13.56 -17.20
N LEU A 69 30.20 -13.67 -17.81
CA LEU A 69 30.47 -13.18 -19.16
C LEU A 69 30.35 -14.32 -20.18
N ASN A 70 29.60 -14.08 -21.25
CA ASN A 70 29.42 -14.99 -22.38
C ASN A 70 29.65 -14.22 -23.69
N GLY A 71 30.92 -13.96 -24.01
CA GLY A 71 31.31 -13.22 -25.22
C GLY A 71 30.84 -11.76 -25.19
N ASP A 72 29.85 -11.43 -26.02
CA ASP A 72 29.24 -10.11 -26.11
C ASP A 72 28.04 -9.91 -25.17
N LYS A 73 27.74 -10.89 -24.31
CA LYS A 73 26.67 -10.82 -23.30
C LYS A 73 27.24 -10.95 -21.89
N ALA A 74 26.64 -10.26 -20.94
CA ALA A 74 26.92 -10.43 -19.51
C ALA A 74 25.61 -10.54 -18.73
N THR A 75 25.59 -11.43 -17.75
CA THR A 75 24.49 -11.55 -16.79
C THR A 75 25.03 -11.22 -15.41
N VAL A 76 24.37 -10.30 -14.71
CA VAL A 76 24.82 -9.81 -13.40
C VAL A 76 23.68 -9.93 -12.38
N PRO A 77 23.89 -10.61 -11.24
CA PRO A 77 22.92 -10.60 -10.16
C PRO A 77 22.84 -9.20 -9.54
N LEU A 78 21.62 -8.73 -9.28
CA LEU A 78 21.35 -7.50 -8.55
C LEU A 78 20.69 -7.86 -7.21
N ASN A 79 21.37 -7.55 -6.11
CA ASN A 79 20.88 -7.84 -4.77
C ASN A 79 20.14 -6.63 -4.22
N TYR A 80 18.85 -6.78 -4.00
CA TYR A 80 17.97 -5.74 -3.47
C TYR A 80 17.83 -5.90 -1.97
N THR A 81 17.91 -4.78 -1.27
CA THR A 81 17.54 -4.67 0.15
C THR A 81 16.64 -3.46 0.33
N TRP A 82 15.44 -3.70 0.83
CA TRP A 82 14.47 -2.69 1.21
C TRP A 82 14.34 -2.63 2.72
N LYS A 83 14.20 -1.42 3.27
CA LYS A 83 13.74 -1.19 4.64
C LYS A 83 12.34 -0.60 4.55
N ILE A 84 11.34 -1.37 4.92
CA ILE A 84 9.93 -0.97 4.86
C ILE A 84 9.37 -1.11 6.26
N ALA A 85 8.94 0.01 6.85
CA ALA A 85 8.58 0.09 8.27
C ALA A 85 9.68 -0.52 9.17
N ALA A 86 9.32 -1.45 10.05
CA ALA A 86 10.27 -2.15 10.92
C ALA A 86 10.93 -3.38 10.27
N GLY A 87 10.54 -3.73 9.05
CA GLY A 87 10.97 -4.93 8.35
C GLY A 87 12.07 -4.69 7.31
N GLU A 88 12.79 -5.77 6.99
CA GLU A 88 13.74 -5.80 5.89
C GLU A 88 13.26 -6.81 4.84
N TRP A 89 13.20 -6.39 3.58
CA TRP A 89 12.84 -7.25 2.46
C TRP A 89 14.00 -7.36 1.48
N LYS A 90 14.49 -8.59 1.28
CA LYS A 90 15.68 -8.89 0.47
C LYS A 90 15.34 -9.89 -0.63
N TYR A 91 15.86 -9.65 -1.81
CA TYR A 91 15.76 -10.56 -2.95
C TYR A 91 16.88 -10.29 -3.96
N THR A 92 17.09 -11.23 -4.88
CA THR A 92 18.06 -11.08 -5.96
C THR A 92 17.34 -11.24 -7.30
N THR A 93 17.63 -10.33 -8.23
CA THR A 93 17.22 -10.42 -9.64
C THR A 93 18.46 -10.53 -10.53
N TYR A 94 18.27 -10.60 -11.83
CA TYR A 94 19.36 -10.65 -12.81
C TYR A 94 19.16 -9.57 -13.86
N ALA A 95 20.22 -8.82 -14.13
CA ALA A 95 20.30 -7.88 -15.24
C ALA A 95 21.15 -8.48 -16.35
N GLU A 96 20.69 -8.31 -17.59
CA GLU A 96 21.41 -8.71 -18.78
C GLU A 96 22.00 -7.49 -19.47
N PHE A 97 23.21 -7.65 -20.01
CA PHE A 97 23.92 -6.61 -20.73
C PHE A 97 24.43 -7.16 -22.05
N LYS A 98 24.48 -6.29 -23.06
CA LYS A 98 24.99 -6.61 -24.39
C LYS A 98 26.06 -5.60 -24.79
N LYS A 99 27.17 -6.11 -25.32
CA LYS A 99 28.27 -5.30 -25.83
C LYS A 99 27.90 -4.69 -27.18
N SER A 100 28.10 -3.39 -27.32
CA SER A 100 27.91 -2.63 -28.56
C SER A 100 29.09 -1.68 -28.75
N GLY A 101 30.04 -2.09 -29.60
CA GLY A 101 31.35 -1.43 -29.70
C GLY A 101 32.13 -1.56 -28.38
N ASP A 102 32.57 -0.42 -27.85
CA ASP A 102 33.29 -0.35 -26.57
C ASP A 102 32.38 -0.15 -25.35
N LYS A 103 31.05 -0.15 -25.57
CA LYS A 103 30.05 0.10 -24.51
C LYS A 103 29.25 -1.16 -24.21
N TRP A 104 28.78 -1.25 -22.97
CA TRP A 104 27.80 -2.24 -22.53
C TRP A 104 26.45 -1.56 -22.36
N LEU A 105 25.42 -2.12 -23.01
CA LEU A 105 24.06 -1.64 -22.96
C LEU A 105 23.22 -2.59 -22.11
N THR A 106 22.37 -2.05 -21.25
CA THR A 106 21.45 -2.85 -20.43
C THR A 106 20.30 -3.36 -21.30
N ALA A 107 20.07 -4.67 -21.32
CA ALA A 107 18.87 -5.24 -21.91
C ALA A 107 17.71 -5.06 -20.91
N TRP A 108 16.78 -4.17 -21.23
CA TRP A 108 15.67 -3.84 -20.33
C TRP A 108 14.71 -5.01 -20.16
N ASN A 109 14.45 -5.37 -18.90
CA ASN A 109 13.44 -6.36 -18.52
C ASN A 109 12.86 -5.97 -17.14
N PRO A 110 11.54 -5.76 -16.98
CA PRO A 110 10.96 -5.43 -15.67
C PRO A 110 11.27 -6.46 -14.58
N ALA A 111 11.45 -7.73 -14.94
CA ALA A 111 11.86 -8.79 -14.02
C ALA A 111 13.26 -8.56 -13.40
N SER A 112 14.06 -7.63 -13.93
CA SER A 112 15.30 -7.20 -13.30
C SER A 112 15.07 -6.28 -12.10
N LEU A 113 13.87 -5.71 -11.93
CA LEU A 113 13.53 -4.84 -10.80
C LEU A 113 12.98 -5.64 -9.61
N VAL A 114 12.08 -6.58 -9.89
CA VAL A 114 11.46 -7.51 -8.94
C VAL A 114 11.26 -8.84 -9.66
N PRO A 115 11.52 -10.00 -9.01
CA PRO A 115 11.33 -11.30 -9.65
C PRO A 115 9.91 -11.43 -10.24
N GLU A 116 9.83 -11.97 -11.45
CA GLU A 116 8.58 -12.27 -12.17
C GLU A 116 7.71 -11.07 -12.55
N LEU A 117 8.17 -9.83 -12.31
CA LEU A 117 7.42 -8.62 -12.65
C LEU A 117 7.17 -8.51 -14.16
N ALA A 118 5.91 -8.40 -14.56
CA ALA A 118 5.51 -8.15 -15.95
C ALA A 118 5.51 -6.64 -16.30
N ASP A 119 5.44 -6.33 -17.59
CA ASP A 119 5.55 -4.94 -18.09
C ASP A 119 4.51 -3.96 -17.54
N ASN A 120 3.32 -4.45 -17.19
CA ASN A 120 2.18 -3.65 -16.72
C ASN A 120 1.87 -3.84 -15.23
N GLU A 121 2.78 -4.46 -14.49
CA GLU A 121 2.63 -4.68 -13.05
C GLU A 121 3.35 -3.58 -12.25
N ILE A 122 2.82 -3.33 -11.06
CA ILE A 122 3.38 -2.38 -10.10
C ILE A 122 3.41 -3.05 -8.72
N LEU A 123 4.20 -2.49 -7.81
CA LEU A 123 4.18 -2.92 -6.42
C LEU A 123 3.14 -2.12 -5.66
N SER A 124 2.54 -2.78 -4.67
CA SER A 124 1.73 -2.14 -3.64
C SER A 124 2.22 -2.60 -2.27
N LYS A 125 2.18 -1.71 -1.28
CA LYS A 125 2.36 -2.08 0.13
C LYS A 125 1.05 -1.91 0.90
N GLY A 126 0.83 -2.78 1.87
CA GLY A 126 -0.30 -2.73 2.78
C GLY A 126 0.05 -3.44 4.07
N THR A 127 -0.75 -3.21 5.11
CA THR A 127 -0.61 -3.89 6.39
C THR A 127 -1.73 -4.91 6.53
N GLN A 128 -1.42 -6.04 7.17
CA GLN A 128 -2.42 -7.01 7.58
C GLN A 128 -2.37 -7.12 9.11
N SER A 129 -3.31 -6.45 9.77
CA SER A 129 -3.46 -6.58 11.22
C SER A 129 -4.29 -7.81 11.55
N PRO A 130 -3.88 -8.64 12.51
CA PRO A 130 -4.68 -9.77 12.93
C PRO A 130 -5.99 -9.29 13.56
N GLN A 131 -7.03 -10.12 13.45
CA GLN A 131 -8.26 -9.87 14.18
C GLN A 131 -8.00 -9.88 15.68
N ARG A 132 -8.68 -8.99 16.41
CA ARG A 132 -8.60 -8.97 17.87
C ARG A 132 -9.10 -10.30 18.45
N ALA A 133 -8.36 -10.87 19.39
CA ALA A 133 -8.77 -12.09 20.07
C ALA A 133 -10.07 -11.88 20.88
N ASP A 134 -10.85 -12.96 20.99
CA ASP A 134 -12.04 -13.00 21.84
C ASP A 134 -11.64 -12.82 23.32
N ILE A 135 -12.46 -12.09 24.09
CA ILE A 135 -12.40 -12.14 25.56
C ILE A 135 -13.38 -13.22 26.01
N LEU A 136 -12.86 -14.24 26.67
CA LEU A 136 -13.63 -15.38 27.17
C LEU A 136 -13.92 -15.24 28.66
N GLY A 137 -15.10 -15.69 29.07
CA GLY A 137 -15.55 -15.83 30.45
C GLY A 137 -15.46 -17.28 30.90
N ALA A 138 -16.08 -17.57 32.05
CA ALA A 138 -16.16 -18.94 32.55
C ALA A 138 -16.84 -19.88 31.54
N GLY A 139 -16.26 -21.07 31.32
CA GLY A 139 -16.77 -22.06 30.38
C GLY A 139 -16.69 -21.63 28.90
N ASP A 140 -15.67 -20.86 28.53
CA ASP A 140 -15.43 -20.35 27.16
C ASP A 140 -16.55 -19.45 26.62
N ALA A 141 -17.33 -18.84 27.50
CA ALA A 141 -18.37 -17.89 27.11
C ALA A 141 -17.75 -16.66 26.44
N LYS A 142 -18.13 -16.37 25.19
CA LYS A 142 -17.62 -15.20 24.45
C LYS A 142 -18.16 -13.88 25.00
N LEU A 143 -17.36 -13.21 25.83
CA LEU A 143 -17.71 -11.94 26.46
C LEU A 143 -17.44 -10.74 25.55
N VAL A 144 -16.38 -10.76 24.74
CA VAL A 144 -16.16 -9.79 23.66
C VAL A 144 -15.72 -10.59 22.45
N THR A 145 -16.46 -10.48 21.36
CA THR A 145 -16.19 -11.19 20.10
C THR A 145 -16.70 -10.35 18.95
N TYR A 146 -16.26 -10.66 17.73
CA TYR A 146 -16.75 -10.00 16.53
C TYR A 146 -18.25 -10.24 16.35
N ARG A 147 -19.01 -9.15 16.33
CA ARG A 147 -20.47 -9.15 16.14
C ARG A 147 -20.82 -8.23 14.98
N PRO A 148 -21.90 -8.53 14.23
CA PRO A 148 -22.29 -7.72 13.10
C PRO A 148 -22.76 -6.33 13.52
N VAL A 149 -22.32 -5.34 12.77
CA VAL A 149 -22.74 -3.95 12.89
C VAL A 149 -23.01 -3.38 11.49
N VAL A 150 -23.68 -2.24 11.43
CA VAL A 150 -23.88 -1.47 10.21
C VAL A 150 -23.35 -0.07 10.42
N ASN A 151 -22.42 0.35 9.57
CA ASN A 151 -21.93 1.72 9.52
C ASN A 151 -22.87 2.54 8.61
N VAL A 152 -23.63 3.44 9.21
CA VAL A 152 -24.66 4.23 8.54
C VAL A 152 -24.10 5.60 8.23
N GLY A 153 -24.19 6.03 6.97
CA GLY A 153 -23.64 7.31 6.53
C GLY A 153 -24.10 7.74 5.13
N ILE A 154 -23.60 8.89 4.68
CA ILE A 154 -23.81 9.45 3.34
C ILE A 154 -22.65 9.07 2.45
N ASP A 155 -22.93 8.37 1.37
CA ASP A 155 -22.04 8.12 0.25
C ASP A 155 -22.25 9.20 -0.81
N LYS A 156 -21.24 10.06 -0.97
CA LYS A 156 -21.35 11.22 -1.87
C LYS A 156 -21.41 10.83 -3.35
N LEU A 157 -20.95 9.64 -3.71
CA LEU A 157 -21.09 9.09 -5.06
C LEU A 157 -22.54 8.69 -5.37
N LEU A 158 -23.33 8.38 -4.35
CA LEU A 158 -24.73 7.93 -4.48
C LEU A 158 -25.76 9.07 -4.31
N LEU A 159 -25.31 10.30 -4.04
CA LEU A 159 -26.20 11.46 -3.89
C LEU A 159 -26.86 11.88 -5.20
N GLY A 160 -26.20 11.67 -6.34
CA GLY A 160 -26.65 12.21 -7.63
C GLY A 160 -26.77 13.73 -7.59
N SER A 161 -27.94 14.28 -7.92
CA SER A 161 -28.23 15.72 -7.86
C SER A 161 -28.87 16.17 -6.54
N ALA A 162 -28.97 15.30 -5.54
CA ALA A 162 -29.55 15.65 -4.25
C ALA A 162 -28.64 16.58 -3.44
N ASP A 163 -29.25 17.41 -2.59
CA ASP A 163 -28.50 18.23 -1.65
C ASP A 163 -27.90 17.36 -0.54
N ALA A 164 -26.57 17.37 -0.47
CA ALA A 164 -25.78 16.64 0.52
C ALA A 164 -26.12 17.08 1.95
N ALA A 165 -26.30 18.39 2.18
CA ALA A 165 -26.59 18.92 3.51
C ALA A 165 -27.98 18.50 3.97
N ALA A 166 -28.99 18.60 3.10
CA ALA A 166 -30.34 18.16 3.41
C ALA A 166 -30.41 16.65 3.69
N SER A 167 -29.67 15.83 2.93
CA SER A 167 -29.62 14.38 3.13
C SER A 167 -28.89 14.02 4.43
N ALA A 168 -27.80 14.72 4.75
CA ALA A 168 -27.08 14.58 6.00
C ALA A 168 -27.97 14.91 7.21
N THR A 169 -28.68 16.04 7.19
CA THR A 169 -29.61 16.44 8.27
C THR A 169 -30.70 15.37 8.50
N LYS A 170 -31.35 14.89 7.43
CA LYS A 170 -32.36 13.83 7.52
C LYS A 170 -31.80 12.54 8.12
N LEU A 171 -30.59 12.15 7.69
CA LEU A 171 -29.96 10.94 8.20
C LEU A 171 -29.60 11.10 9.68
N ALA A 172 -29.06 12.26 10.07
CA ALA A 172 -28.70 12.56 11.44
C ALA A 172 -29.91 12.49 12.39
N GLU A 173 -31.03 13.08 11.99
CA GLU A 173 -32.29 13.00 12.72
C GLU A 173 -32.79 11.55 12.85
N LEU A 174 -32.73 10.77 11.75
CA LEU A 174 -33.15 9.37 11.74
C LEU A 174 -32.36 8.52 12.73
N VAL A 175 -31.05 8.74 12.83
CA VAL A 175 -30.14 7.92 13.65
C VAL A 175 -29.83 8.54 15.02
N GLY A 176 -30.34 9.75 15.29
CA GLY A 176 -30.21 10.43 16.57
C GLY A 176 -28.82 11.02 16.85
N VAL A 177 -28.11 11.48 15.82
CA VAL A 177 -26.87 12.28 15.98
C VAL A 177 -27.13 13.77 15.72
N ASP A 178 -26.19 14.64 16.08
CA ASP A 178 -26.32 16.08 15.88
C ASP A 178 -26.38 16.43 14.37
N PRO A 179 -27.51 16.97 13.87
CA PRO A 179 -27.67 17.24 12.44
C PRO A 179 -26.75 18.33 11.91
N ALA A 180 -26.46 19.37 12.72
CA ALA A 180 -25.60 20.46 12.29
C ALA A 180 -24.14 20.01 12.19
N ALA A 181 -23.66 19.28 13.20
CA ALA A 181 -22.30 18.74 13.20
C ALA A 181 -22.10 17.74 12.05
N TYR A 182 -23.07 16.86 11.81
CA TYR A 182 -22.95 15.86 10.75
C TYR A 182 -23.03 16.49 9.35
N ALA A 183 -23.93 17.46 9.11
CA ALA A 183 -23.97 18.18 7.84
C ALA A 183 -22.65 18.91 7.55
N GLN A 184 -22.02 19.51 8.57
CA GLN A 184 -20.71 20.13 8.44
C GLN A 184 -19.62 19.10 8.07
N GLN A 185 -19.63 17.91 8.68
CA GLN A 185 -18.69 16.83 8.36
C GLN A 185 -18.86 16.36 6.90
N VAL A 186 -20.11 16.19 6.43
CA VAL A 186 -20.40 15.81 5.03
C VAL A 186 -19.94 16.88 4.03
N ALA A 187 -20.11 18.15 4.38
CA ALA A 187 -19.66 19.29 3.57
C ALA A 187 -18.12 19.38 3.49
N ALA A 188 -17.42 19.10 4.60
CA ALA A 188 -15.96 19.13 4.66
C ALA A 188 -15.28 17.93 3.97
N SER A 189 -16.03 16.86 3.70
CA SER A 189 -15.49 15.62 3.11
C SER A 189 -15.32 15.72 1.58
N GLY A 190 -14.40 14.94 1.01
CA GLY A 190 -14.14 14.89 -0.43
C GLY A 190 -15.36 14.47 -1.28
N ALA A 191 -15.31 14.71 -2.59
CA ALA A 191 -16.45 14.43 -3.49
C ALA A 191 -16.83 12.95 -3.59
N GLU A 192 -15.86 12.05 -3.39
CA GLU A 192 -16.03 10.59 -3.50
C GLU A 192 -16.11 9.91 -2.12
N ALA A 193 -16.30 10.68 -1.05
CA ALA A 193 -16.23 10.16 0.31
C ALA A 193 -17.54 9.47 0.74
N PHE A 194 -17.38 8.36 1.46
CA PHE A 194 -18.40 7.88 2.40
C PHE A 194 -18.17 8.53 3.76
N VAL A 195 -19.20 9.20 4.29
CA VAL A 195 -19.14 9.96 5.53
C VAL A 195 -20.03 9.28 6.56
N GLY A 196 -19.44 8.53 7.49
CA GLY A 196 -20.17 7.81 8.54
C GLY A 196 -20.84 8.75 9.54
N ALA A 197 -22.12 8.51 9.84
CA ALA A 197 -22.89 9.20 10.88
C ALA A 197 -22.82 8.44 12.21
N VAL A 198 -23.05 7.12 12.17
CA VAL A 198 -23.05 6.26 13.35
C VAL A 198 -22.87 4.80 12.95
N THR A 199 -22.24 4.02 13.82
CA THR A 199 -22.26 2.56 13.74
C THR A 199 -23.32 1.99 14.67
N LEU A 200 -24.24 1.19 14.12
CA LEU A 200 -25.31 0.52 14.86
C LEU A 200 -25.05 -0.98 14.93
N ARG A 201 -25.37 -1.63 16.04
CA ARG A 201 -25.43 -3.10 16.07
C ARG A 201 -26.51 -3.57 15.12
N GLU A 202 -26.23 -4.59 14.33
CA GLU A 202 -27.23 -5.10 13.38
C GLU A 202 -28.40 -5.75 14.14
N GLU A 203 -28.09 -6.51 15.19
CA GLU A 203 -29.08 -7.11 16.06
C GLU A 203 -29.80 -6.04 16.90
N GLY A 204 -31.14 -6.02 16.82
CA GLY A 204 -31.99 -5.18 17.68
C GLY A 204 -32.04 -3.69 17.32
N ARG A 205 -31.54 -3.28 16.15
CA ARG A 205 -31.63 -1.88 15.70
C ARG A 205 -33.08 -1.46 15.43
N ALA A 206 -33.40 -0.22 15.83
CA ALA A 206 -34.70 0.40 15.55
C ALA A 206 -34.78 0.96 14.12
N VAL A 207 -33.67 1.46 13.58
CA VAL A 207 -33.58 2.04 12.24
C VAL A 207 -33.36 0.93 11.21
N THR A 208 -34.23 0.83 10.22
CA THR A 208 -34.20 -0.18 9.15
C THR A 208 -33.42 0.29 7.91
N ASP A 209 -32.94 -0.65 7.09
CA ASP A 209 -32.25 -0.29 5.84
C ASP A 209 -33.17 0.42 4.85
N GLN A 210 -34.48 0.13 4.90
CA GLN A 210 -35.46 0.83 4.08
C GLN A 210 -35.57 2.31 4.46
N GLN A 211 -35.52 2.64 5.76
CA GLN A 211 -35.54 4.03 6.21
C GLN A 211 -34.25 4.76 5.82
N ILE A 212 -33.10 4.08 5.90
CA ILE A 212 -31.81 4.64 5.51
C ILE A 212 -31.80 4.88 4.01
N THR A 213 -32.08 3.87 3.19
CA THR A 213 -32.01 3.95 1.72
C THR A 213 -33.07 4.86 1.10
N ALA A 214 -34.12 5.25 1.85
CA ALA A 214 -35.07 6.28 1.45
C ALA A 214 -34.45 7.69 1.44
N ILE A 215 -33.31 7.91 2.10
CA ILE A 215 -32.59 9.18 2.09
C ILE A 215 -31.55 9.14 0.96
N PRO A 216 -31.56 10.10 0.02
CA PRO A 216 -30.58 10.14 -1.07
C PRO A 216 -29.14 10.08 -0.57
N GLY A 217 -28.32 9.24 -1.20
CA GLY A 217 -26.92 9.02 -0.80
C GLY A 217 -26.71 8.26 0.51
N ALA A 218 -27.75 8.02 1.32
CA ALA A 218 -27.57 7.29 2.58
C ALA A 218 -27.46 5.78 2.35
N ARG A 219 -26.53 5.14 3.05
CA ARG A 219 -26.32 3.69 3.01
C ARG A 219 -25.94 3.14 4.37
N ALA A 220 -26.25 1.87 4.58
CA ALA A 220 -25.76 1.05 5.68
C ALA A 220 -24.72 0.08 5.12
N ILE A 221 -23.49 0.18 5.60
CA ILE A 221 -22.39 -0.72 5.20
C ILE A 221 -22.24 -1.80 6.28
N PRO A 222 -22.48 -3.08 5.96
CA PRO A 222 -22.25 -4.17 6.91
C PRO A 222 -20.77 -4.25 7.30
N GLU A 223 -20.51 -4.40 8.59
CA GLU A 223 -19.18 -4.51 9.17
C GLU A 223 -19.22 -5.48 10.38
N SER A 224 -18.07 -5.76 10.98
CA SER A 224 -18.00 -6.55 12.20
C SER A 224 -17.03 -5.93 13.20
N GLN A 225 -17.47 -5.77 14.44
CA GLN A 225 -16.68 -5.15 15.50
C GLN A 225 -16.62 -6.01 16.76
N PRO A 226 -15.49 -5.97 17.51
CA PRO A 226 -15.33 -6.71 18.76
C PRO A 226 -16.21 -6.07 19.85
N LEU A 227 -17.31 -6.75 20.18
CA LEU A 227 -18.38 -6.20 21.00
C LEU A 227 -18.84 -7.17 22.09
N ALA A 228 -19.19 -6.59 23.24
CA ALA A 228 -19.86 -7.32 24.33
C ALA A 228 -21.28 -7.75 23.93
N PRO A 229 -21.92 -8.73 24.62
CA PRO A 229 -23.30 -9.14 24.36
C PRO A 229 -24.30 -8.00 24.24
N SER A 230 -24.22 -7.03 25.14
CA SER A 230 -25.04 -5.82 25.09
C SER A 230 -24.21 -4.59 25.37
N ARG A 231 -24.77 -3.40 25.10
CA ARG A 231 -24.11 -2.13 25.38
C ARG A 231 -23.72 -2.03 26.85
N ALA A 232 -24.58 -2.44 27.78
CA ALA A 232 -24.39 -2.27 29.23
C ALA A 232 -23.62 -3.42 29.91
N PHE A 233 -23.38 -4.54 29.21
CA PHE A 233 -22.77 -5.72 29.80
C PHE A 233 -21.34 -5.45 30.31
N ALA A 234 -21.13 -5.64 31.62
CA ALA A 234 -19.82 -5.58 32.29
C ALA A 234 -18.92 -4.39 31.91
N ARG A 235 -19.50 -3.24 31.55
CA ARG A 235 -18.76 -2.04 31.06
C ARG A 235 -17.62 -1.61 31.98
N ALA A 236 -17.84 -1.68 33.30
CA ALA A 236 -16.85 -1.28 34.29
C ALA A 236 -15.58 -2.14 34.27
N VAL A 237 -15.66 -3.38 33.77
CA VAL A 237 -14.55 -4.33 33.73
C VAL A 237 -13.98 -4.48 32.32
N LEU A 238 -14.84 -4.57 31.30
CA LEU A 238 -14.42 -4.81 29.91
C LEU A 238 -13.92 -3.54 29.19
N GLY A 239 -14.31 -2.36 29.67
CA GLY A 239 -14.00 -1.10 29.02
C GLY A 239 -14.68 -0.94 27.65
N THR A 240 -14.10 -0.08 26.81
CA THR A 240 -14.55 0.20 25.44
C THR A 240 -13.36 0.24 24.49
N VAL A 241 -13.66 0.08 23.20
CA VAL A 241 -12.68 0.17 22.12
C VAL A 241 -13.19 1.20 21.11
N GLY A 242 -12.27 1.86 20.43
CA GLY A 242 -12.56 2.82 19.37
C GLY A 242 -11.41 2.82 18.37
N GLU A 243 -11.62 3.49 17.25
CA GLU A 243 -10.54 3.76 16.29
C GLU A 243 -9.41 4.53 16.98
N ALA A 244 -8.17 4.18 16.65
CA ALA A 244 -7.01 4.89 17.17
C ALA A 244 -7.00 6.32 16.60
N THR A 245 -6.86 7.32 17.47
CA THR A 245 -6.73 8.71 17.01
C THR A 245 -5.33 8.94 16.41
N ALA A 246 -5.17 10.00 15.61
CA ALA A 246 -3.88 10.33 15.03
C ALA A 246 -2.78 10.49 16.09
N GLU A 247 -3.11 11.07 17.25
CA GLU A 247 -2.20 11.24 18.37
C GLU A 247 -1.82 9.90 19.00
N GLN A 248 -2.74 8.94 19.06
CA GLN A 248 -2.47 7.59 19.56
C GLN A 248 -1.59 6.81 18.59
N ILE A 249 -1.83 6.93 17.29
CA ILE A 249 -0.99 6.33 16.24
C ILE A 249 0.42 6.89 16.33
N GLU A 250 0.58 8.22 16.41
CA GLU A 250 1.87 8.88 16.56
C GLU A 250 2.60 8.44 17.83
N ALA A 251 1.92 8.44 18.97
CA ALA A 251 2.48 7.99 20.25
C ALA A 251 2.87 6.49 20.24
N SER A 252 2.21 5.68 19.43
CA SER A 252 2.53 4.26 19.24
C SER A 252 3.62 4.01 18.19
N ALA A 253 4.16 5.06 17.55
CA ALA A 253 5.04 4.97 16.39
C ALA A 253 4.43 4.13 15.24
N GLY A 254 3.11 4.23 15.04
CA GLY A 254 2.40 3.54 13.96
C GLY A 254 2.13 2.04 14.19
N VAL A 255 2.18 1.58 15.44
CA VAL A 255 1.93 0.17 15.80
C VAL A 255 0.43 -0.14 15.96
N LEU A 256 -0.38 0.88 16.28
CA LEU A 256 -1.85 0.75 16.42
C LEU A 256 -2.57 0.74 15.07
#